data_AF-A0A1Q7W0X7-F1
#
_entry.id   AF-A0A1Q7W0X7-F1
#
_cell.length_a   1.000
_cell.length_b   1.000
_cell.length_c   1.000
_cell.angle_alpha   90.00
_cell.angle_beta   90.00
_cell.angle_gamma   90.00
#
_symmetry.space_group_name_H-M   'P 1'
#
loop_
_entity.id
_entity.type
_entity.pdbx_description
1 polymer ?
#
loop_
_entity_poly.entity_id
_entity_poly.type
_entity_poly.pdbx_seq_one_letter_code
_entity_poly.pdbx_strand_id
1 'polypeptide(L)'
;MLPRPLHVANEVLAFLLELVALASLAVWGFTTSSNAAVRVLLGLGAPALMVLVWGAFAAPRARFQIPMAPVLAVKTVVFGAATAAGYAAGWHAFAVVFGVVAVVNMVIAALDRESLKNVAAASTSQLEPLP
;
A
#
# COMPACT_ATOMS: atom_id res chain seq x y z
N MET A 1 -18.65 -1.75 10.42
CA MET A 1 -17.36 -1.94 11.08
C MET A 1 -16.93 -3.37 10.87
N LEU A 2 -15.75 -3.61 10.30
CA LEU A 2 -15.19 -4.97 10.29
C LEU A 2 -14.89 -5.41 11.72
N PRO A 3 -14.90 -6.71 12.03
CA PRO A 3 -14.50 -7.18 13.34
C PRO A 3 -13.08 -6.71 13.65
N ARG A 4 -12.84 -6.14 14.84
CA ARG A 4 -11.52 -5.64 15.29
C ARG A 4 -10.34 -6.56 14.94
N PRO A 5 -10.39 -7.90 15.14
CA PRO A 5 -9.27 -8.77 14.77
C PRO A 5 -8.93 -8.72 13.28
N LEU A 6 -9.92 -8.56 12.40
CA LEU A 6 -9.71 -8.49 10.96
C LEU A 6 -9.08 -7.17 10.54
N HIS A 7 -9.46 -6.05 11.17
CA HIS A 7 -8.80 -4.77 10.96
C HIS A 7 -7.30 -4.85 11.31
N VAL A 8 -6.98 -5.36 12.50
CA VAL A 8 -5.58 -5.51 12.96
C VAL A 8 -4.79 -6.45 12.05
N ALA A 9 -5.37 -7.60 11.68
CA ALA A 9 -4.75 -8.53 10.76
C ALA A 9 -4.45 -7.88 9.39
N ASN A 10 -5.36 -7.05 8.89
CA ASN A 10 -5.17 -6.37 7.61
C ASN A 10 -4.07 -5.30 7.67
N GLU A 11 -3.93 -4.58 8.79
CA GLU A 11 -2.84 -3.61 8.98
C GLU A 11 -1.47 -4.32 9.12
N VAL A 12 -1.41 -5.44 9.83
CA VAL A 12 -0.19 -6.27 9.89
C VAL A 12 0.17 -6.79 8.51
N LEU A 13 -0.81 -7.27 7.74
CA LEU A 13 -0.60 -7.70 6.36
C LEU A 13 -0.10 -6.54 5.48
N ALA A 14 -0.65 -5.34 5.63
CA ALA A 14 -0.20 -4.17 4.88
C ALA A 14 1.27 -3.84 5.17
N PHE A 15 1.70 -3.94 6.43
CA PHE A 15 3.10 -3.75 6.82
C PHE A 15 4.02 -4.83 6.22
N LEU A 16 3.60 -6.10 6.25
CA LEU A 16 4.36 -7.18 5.61
C LEU A 16 4.48 -6.97 4.10
N LEU A 17 3.39 -6.55 3.43
CA LEU A 17 3.41 -6.21 2.01
C LEU A 17 4.35 -5.04 1.72
N GLU A 18 4.43 -4.04 2.60
CA GLU A 18 5.38 -2.94 2.49
C GLU A 18 6.84 -3.44 2.54
N LEU A 19 7.19 -4.30 3.50
CA LEU A 19 8.53 -4.88 3.58
C LEU A 19 8.88 -5.71 2.34
N VAL A 20 7.92 -6.51 1.86
CA VAL A 20 8.08 -7.33 0.66
C VAL A 20 8.23 -6.46 -0.58
N ALA A 21 7.49 -5.35 -0.68
CA ALA A 21 7.61 -4.39 -1.76
C ALA A 21 8.99 -3.72 -1.79
N LEU A 22 9.51 -3.31 -0.63
CA LEU A 22 10.87 -2.75 -0.51
C LEU A 22 11.92 -3.74 -0.98
N ALA A 23 11.84 -4.99 -0.52
CA ALA A 23 12.76 -6.05 -0.93
C ALA A 23 12.67 -6.33 -2.44
N SER A 24 11.46 -6.39 -2.99
CA SER A 24 11.24 -6.65 -4.42
C SER A 24 11.83 -5.55 -5.30
N LEU A 25 11.61 -4.27 -4.93
CA LEU A 25 12.18 -3.13 -5.65
C LEU A 25 13.70 -3.07 -5.54
N ALA A 26 14.25 -3.36 -4.34
CA ALA A 26 15.69 -3.36 -4.11
C ALA A 26 16.37 -4.45 -4.96
N VAL A 27 15.88 -5.70 -4.87
CA VAL A 27 16.47 -6.82 -5.62
C VAL A 27 16.39 -6.54 -7.11
N TRP A 28 15.21 -6.21 -7.63
CA TRP A 28 15.06 -5.86 -9.04
C TRP A 28 16.02 -4.73 -9.46
N GLY A 29 16.10 -3.65 -8.70
CA GLY A 29 16.98 -2.53 -9.00
C GLY A 29 18.46 -2.93 -9.04
N PHE A 30 18.90 -3.81 -8.14
CA PHE A 30 20.26 -4.32 -8.11
C PHE A 30 20.55 -5.42 -9.15
N THR A 31 19.55 -6.02 -9.80
CA THR A 31 19.76 -7.12 -10.75
C THR A 31 19.36 -6.81 -12.19
N THR A 32 18.63 -5.72 -12.45
CA THR A 32 18.03 -5.42 -13.76
C THR A 32 19.01 -5.00 -14.86
N SER A 33 20.22 -4.52 -14.50
CA SER A 33 21.19 -3.99 -15.47
C SER A 33 22.58 -4.60 -15.28
N SER A 34 23.37 -4.68 -16.35
CA SER A 34 24.80 -4.99 -16.28
C SER A 34 25.65 -3.77 -15.90
N ASN A 35 25.13 -2.56 -16.07
CA ASN A 35 25.84 -1.32 -15.72
C ASN A 35 25.78 -1.07 -14.20
N ALA A 36 26.94 -1.04 -13.56
CA ALA A 36 27.06 -0.87 -12.12
C ALA A 36 26.38 0.41 -11.59
N ALA A 37 26.52 1.55 -12.29
CA ALA A 37 25.92 2.80 -11.87
C ALA A 37 24.38 2.73 -11.90
N VAL A 38 23.82 2.12 -12.96
CA VAL A 38 22.36 1.93 -13.09
C VAL A 38 21.82 1.02 -11.99
N ARG A 39 22.53 -0.07 -11.67
CA ARG A 39 22.14 -1.00 -10.60
C ARG A 39 22.10 -0.31 -9.23
N VAL A 40 23.12 0.47 -8.91
CA VAL A 40 23.18 1.20 -7.64
C VAL A 40 22.08 2.26 -7.58
N LEU A 41 21.89 3.01 -8.66
CA LEU A 41 20.86 4.04 -8.74
C LEU A 41 19.46 3.46 -8.55
N LEU A 42 19.12 2.37 -9.24
CA LEU A 42 17.80 1.74 -9.13
C LEU A 42 17.63 0.96 -7.83
N GLY A 43 18.65 0.20 -7.42
CA GLY A 43 18.63 -0.63 -6.21
C GLY A 43 18.49 0.17 -4.92
N LEU A 44 18.97 1.41 -4.90
CA LEU A 44 18.76 2.34 -3.77
C LEU A 44 17.63 3.32 -4.03
N GLY A 45 17.56 3.88 -5.24
CA GLY A 45 16.61 4.93 -5.60
C GLY A 45 15.16 4.45 -5.59
N ALA A 46 14.86 3.25 -6.10
CA ALA A 46 13.49 2.74 -6.12
C ALA A 46 12.95 2.47 -4.70
N PRO A 47 13.66 1.76 -3.80
CA PRO A 47 13.23 1.63 -2.40
C PRO A 47 13.15 2.97 -1.67
N ALA A 48 14.12 3.88 -1.88
CA ALA A 48 14.09 5.20 -1.23
C ALA A 48 12.86 6.01 -1.66
N LEU A 49 12.57 6.06 -2.96
CA LEU A 49 11.37 6.73 -3.49
C LEU A 49 10.09 6.11 -2.92
N MET A 50 10.03 4.78 -2.84
CA MET A 50 8.90 4.09 -2.22
C MET A 50 8.70 4.54 -0.76
N VAL A 51 9.74 4.50 0.08
CA VAL A 51 9.65 4.92 1.49
C VAL A 51 9.20 6.37 1.62
N LEU A 52 9.74 7.26 0.79
CA LEU A 52 9.38 8.68 0.81
C LEU A 52 7.91 8.91 0.44
N VAL A 53 7.46 8.30 -0.67
CA VAL A 53 6.07 8.41 -1.13
C VAL A 53 5.11 7.77 -0.12
N TRP A 54 5.46 6.60 0.42
CA TRP A 54 4.64 5.91 1.40
C TRP A 54 4.55 6.69 2.71
N GLY A 55 5.68 7.13 3.26
CA GLY A 55 5.75 7.95 4.47
C GLY A 55 5.04 9.30 4.34
N ALA A 56 5.03 9.87 3.13
CA ALA A 56 4.34 11.13 2.88
C ALA A 56 2.81 10.98 2.86
N PHE A 57 2.28 9.89 2.27
CA PHE A 57 0.86 9.81 1.89
C PHE A 57 0.10 8.59 2.42
N ALA A 58 0.77 7.44 2.59
CA ALA A 58 0.10 6.15 2.84
C ALA A 58 0.34 5.58 4.25
N ALA A 59 1.37 6.06 4.96
CA ALA A 59 1.68 5.61 6.32
C ALA A 59 0.57 5.96 7.33
N PRO A 60 0.41 5.18 8.42
CA PRO A 60 -0.56 5.50 9.49
C PRO A 60 -0.37 6.89 10.09
N ARG A 61 0.89 7.37 10.12
CA ARG A 61 1.27 8.73 10.52
C ARG A 61 1.79 9.53 9.33
N ALA A 62 1.15 9.39 8.17
CA ALA A 62 1.52 10.12 6.95
C ALA A 62 1.62 11.62 7.22
N ARG A 63 2.65 12.26 6.65
CA ARG A 63 2.86 13.72 6.77
C ARG A 63 1.67 14.49 6.20
N PHE A 64 1.07 14.00 5.12
CA PHE A 64 -0.06 14.63 4.47
C PHE A 64 -1.33 13.81 4.71
N GLN A 65 -2.27 14.40 5.45
CA GLN A 65 -3.60 13.85 5.71
C GLN A 65 -4.50 14.15 4.51
N ILE A 66 -4.38 13.33 3.46
CA ILE A 66 -5.13 13.48 2.21
C ILE A 66 -6.41 12.62 2.19
N PRO A 67 -7.36 12.91 1.28
CA PRO A 67 -8.54 12.07 1.09
C PRO A 67 -8.16 10.62 0.74
N MET A 68 -9.08 9.70 0.96
CA MET A 68 -8.82 8.26 0.79
C MET A 68 -8.46 7.85 -0.64
N ALA A 69 -9.11 8.43 -1.66
CA ALA A 69 -8.87 8.08 -3.05
C ALA A 69 -7.39 8.24 -3.46
N PRO A 70 -6.72 9.38 -3.23
CA PRO A 70 -5.30 9.51 -3.54
C PRO A 70 -4.40 8.60 -2.67
N VAL A 71 -4.77 8.27 -1.43
CA VAL A 71 -4.03 7.26 -0.64
C VAL A 71 -4.07 5.88 -1.30
N LEU A 72 -5.25 5.44 -1.77
CA LEU A 72 -5.38 4.19 -2.50
C LEU A 72 -4.61 4.21 -3.82
N ALA A 73 -4.60 5.34 -4.53
CA ALA A 73 -3.80 5.49 -5.75
C ALA A 73 -2.30 5.30 -5.45
N VAL A 74 -1.79 5.91 -4.38
CA VAL A 74 -0.40 5.72 -3.94
C VAL A 74 -0.11 4.26 -3.62
N LYS A 75 -0.98 3.58 -2.85
CA LYS A 75 -0.82 2.15 -2.54
C LYS A 75 -0.78 1.29 -3.80
N THR A 76 -1.68 1.54 -4.75
CA THR A 76 -1.73 0.82 -6.03
C THR A 76 -0.46 1.02 -6.84
N VAL A 77 0.06 2.25 -6.91
CA VAL A 77 1.32 2.53 -7.62
C VAL A 77 2.49 1.81 -6.97
N VAL A 78 2.59 1.87 -5.64
CA VAL A 78 3.70 1.26 -4.89
C VAL A 78 3.67 -0.27 -5.00
N PHE A 79 2.53 -0.89 -4.71
CA PHE A 79 2.40 -2.35 -4.81
C PHE A 79 2.41 -2.85 -6.26
N GLY A 80 1.87 -2.06 -7.20
CA GLY A 80 1.98 -2.34 -8.63
C GLY A 80 3.44 -2.33 -9.10
N ALA A 81 4.22 -1.35 -8.67
CA ALA A 81 5.65 -1.27 -8.98
C ALA A 81 6.43 -2.46 -8.39
N ALA A 82 6.16 -2.83 -7.13
CA ALA A 82 6.76 -4.01 -6.51
C ALA A 82 6.38 -5.32 -7.22
N THR A 83 5.11 -5.46 -7.62
CA THR A 83 4.63 -6.58 -8.43
C THR A 83 5.37 -6.66 -9.76
N ALA A 84 5.46 -5.54 -10.48
CA ALA A 84 6.16 -5.45 -11.75
C ALA A 84 7.66 -5.74 -11.61
N ALA A 85 8.29 -5.25 -10.54
CA ALA A 85 9.69 -5.52 -10.21
C ALA A 85 9.94 -7.02 -9.97
N GLY A 86 9.12 -7.66 -9.14
CA GLY A 86 9.21 -9.11 -8.91
C GLY A 86 9.00 -9.92 -10.19
N TYR A 87 8.06 -9.50 -11.04
CA TYR A 87 7.84 -10.15 -12.33
C TYR A 87 9.03 -9.98 -13.28
N ALA A 88 9.59 -8.78 -13.36
CA ALA A 88 10.77 -8.48 -14.17
C ALA A 88 12.04 -9.17 -13.65
N ALA A 89 12.10 -9.50 -12.36
CA ALA A 89 13.15 -10.33 -11.77
C ALA A 89 12.99 -11.84 -12.06
N GLY A 90 11.94 -12.25 -12.78
CA GLY A 90 11.66 -13.64 -13.14
C GLY A 90 10.85 -14.42 -12.09
N TRP A 91 10.46 -13.78 -10.97
CA TRP A 91 9.69 -14.42 -9.91
C TRP A 91 8.18 -14.35 -10.17
N HIS A 92 7.75 -14.83 -11.34
CA HIS A 92 6.38 -14.63 -11.84
C HIS A 92 5.28 -15.11 -10.88
N ALA A 93 5.41 -16.33 -10.34
CA ALA A 93 4.43 -16.88 -9.40
C ALA A 93 4.34 -16.02 -8.13
N PHE A 94 5.48 -15.62 -7.58
CA PHE A 94 5.55 -14.72 -6.43
C PHE A 94 4.92 -13.36 -6.73
N ALA A 95 5.20 -12.77 -7.90
CA ALA A 95 4.64 -11.48 -8.30
C ALA A 95 3.11 -11.52 -8.39
N VAL A 96 2.55 -12.57 -8.99
CA VAL A 96 1.09 -12.75 -9.07
C VAL A 96 0.48 -12.90 -7.68
N VAL A 97 1.06 -13.75 -6.82
CA VAL A 97 0.57 -13.93 -5.44
C VAL A 97 0.64 -12.61 -4.67
N PHE A 98 1.77 -11.92 -4.71
CA PHE A 98 1.94 -10.63 -4.06
C PHE A 98 0.91 -9.60 -4.55
N GLY A 99 0.72 -9.47 -5.86
CA GLY A 99 -0.24 -8.56 -6.45
C GLY A 99 -1.69 -8.85 -6.02
N VAL A 100 -2.09 -10.13 -6.03
CA VAL A 100 -3.42 -10.55 -5.57
C VAL A 100 -3.62 -10.23 -4.09
N VAL A 101 -2.65 -10.58 -3.24
CA VAL A 101 -2.72 -10.32 -1.78
C VAL A 101 -2.77 -8.82 -1.51
N ALA A 102 -2.01 -8.02 -2.25
CA ALA A 102 -2.02 -6.56 -2.13
C ALA A 102 -3.39 -5.97 -2.51
N VAL A 103 -4.01 -6.45 -3.59
CA VAL A 103 -5.36 -6.02 -3.99
C VAL A 103 -6.38 -6.37 -2.91
N VAL A 104 -6.36 -7.60 -2.39
CA VAL A 104 -7.27 -8.03 -1.32
C VAL A 104 -7.10 -7.16 -0.08
N ASN A 105 -5.85 -6.89 0.34
CA ASN A 105 -5.55 -6.00 1.47
C ASN A 105 -6.12 -4.59 1.29
N MET A 106 -5.96 -4.02 0.09
CA MET A 106 -6.47 -2.68 -0.25
C MET A 106 -8.00 -2.63 -0.25
N VAL A 107 -8.66 -3.67 -0.79
CA VAL A 107 -10.12 -3.78 -0.80
C VAL A 107 -10.65 -3.85 0.63
N ILE A 108 -10.08 -4.70 1.48
CA ILE A 108 -10.47 -4.82 2.89
C ILE A 108 -10.30 -3.47 3.62
N ALA A 109 -9.16 -2.80 3.41
CA ALA A 109 -8.90 -1.50 4.01
C ALA A 109 -9.90 -0.43 3.55
N ALA A 110 -10.29 -0.46 2.26
CA ALA A 110 -11.25 0.47 1.70
C ALA A 110 -12.65 0.27 2.31
N LEU A 111 -13.10 -0.98 2.38
CA LEU A 111 -14.41 -1.35 2.93
C LEU A 111 -14.53 -0.99 4.42
N ASP A 112 -13.47 -1.23 5.21
CA ASP A 112 -13.49 -0.91 6.63
C ASP A 112 -13.70 0.60 6.85
N ARG A 113 -12.96 1.42 6.11
CA ARG A 113 -12.99 2.88 6.22
C ARG A 113 -14.31 3.48 5.75
N GLU A 114 -14.91 2.92 4.70
CA GLU A 114 -16.25 3.31 4.24
C GLU A 114 -17.30 3.00 5.31
N SER A 115 -17.19 1.84 5.97
CA SER A 115 -18.09 1.48 7.06
C SER A 115 -18.03 2.46 8.23
N LEU A 116 -16.84 2.99 8.56
CA LEU A 116 -16.66 3.99 9.62
C LEU A 116 -17.32 5.33 9.26
N LYS A 117 -17.22 5.76 8.00
CA LYS A 117 -17.86 6.99 7.52
C LYS A 117 -19.38 6.90 7.61
N ASN A 118 -19.95 5.76 7.22
CA ASN A 118 -21.40 5.54 7.23
C ASN A 118 -21.98 5.57 8.65
N VAL A 119 -21.26 5.00 9.62
CA VAL A 119 -21.64 5.05 11.04
C VAL A 119 -21.62 6.48 11.57
N ALA A 120 -20.57 7.25 11.26
CA ALA A 120 -20.48 8.65 11.69
C ALA A 120 -21.62 9.51 11.12
N ALA A 121 -21.95 9.35 9.84
CA ALA A 121 -23.05 10.06 9.20
C ALA A 121 -24.42 9.74 9.82
N ALA A 122 -24.66 8.48 10.16
CA ALA A 122 -25.90 8.06 10.84
C ALA A 122 -26.02 8.65 12.25
N SER A 123 -24.92 8.79 12.99
CA SER A 123 -24.93 9.44 14.31
C SER A 123 -25.21 10.94 14.23
N THR A 124 -24.70 11.63 13.21
CA THR A 124 -24.94 13.07 13.01
C THR A 124 -26.41 13.36 12.70
N SER A 125 -27.07 12.55 11.87
CA SER A 125 -28.49 12.76 11.54
C SER A 125 -29.44 12.52 12.71
N GLN A 126 -29.07 11.71 13.70
CA GLN A 126 -29.85 11.48 14.91
C GLN A 126 -29.77 12.65 15.91
N LEU A 127 -28.73 13.48 15.81
CA LEU A 127 -28.49 14.61 16.71
C LEU A 127 -29.08 15.93 16.19
N GLU A 128 -29.53 15.97 14.95
CA GLU A 128 -30.24 17.13 14.39
C GLU A 128 -31.62 17.20 15.07
N PRO A 129 -31.92 18.25 15.85
CA PRO A 129 -33.22 18.37 16.50
C PRO A 129 -34.30 18.39 15.43
N LEU A 130 -35.31 17.53 15.58
CA LEU A 130 -36.51 17.59 14.73
C LEU A 130 -37.07 19.02 14.78
N PRO A 131 -37.46 19.60 13.63
CA PRO A 131 -37.93 20.98 13.55
C PRO A 131 -39.18 21.25 14.40
#